data_AF-A0A5J4RSK3-F1
#
_entry.id   AF-A0A5J4RSK3-F1
#
_cell.length_a   1.000
_cell.length_b   1.000
_cell.length_c   1.000
_cell.angle_alpha   90.00
_cell.angle_beta   90.00
_cell.angle_gamma   90.00
#
_symmetry.space_group_name_H-M   'P 1'
#
loop_
_entity.id
_entity.type
_entity.pdbx_description
1 polymer ?
#
loop_
_entity_poly.entity_id
_entity_poly.type
_entity_poly.pdbx_seq_one_letter_code
_entity_poly.pdbx_strand_id
1 'polypeptide(L)'
;MGKRLLLKRSVKPLSSLRQRGSLAQLVLACLLLFPGQPTLPAREWGITTRQVYSIARCWCRGILFTQGHNRLPSYLTSEMSSRLAEQVRQQIARGQVVTSSEVIQRLTQSRSTELHQAYSRALRLRLNGLTRIFNQEAQPPSDSYVRQWLNNHQLSLGVSSTTELNRINASYASNIRNWFDNVYTPDLVDGVQSRCVFNMNETMLPLDIKEKIVRVR
;
A
#
# COMPACT_ATOMS: atom_id res chain seq x y z
N MET A 1 -49.99 -35.47 15.17
CA MET A 1 -48.64 -35.26 14.59
C MET A 1 -47.83 -34.36 15.53
N GLY A 2 -47.00 -34.96 16.38
CA GLY A 2 -46.20 -34.23 17.37
C GLY A 2 -45.03 -33.49 16.73
N LYS A 3 -44.99 -32.17 16.88
CA LYS A 3 -43.85 -31.33 16.45
C LYS A 3 -42.62 -31.74 17.26
N ARG A 4 -41.62 -32.34 16.60
CA ARG A 4 -40.29 -32.56 17.19
C ARG A 4 -39.65 -31.20 17.48
N LEU A 5 -39.63 -30.82 18.75
CA LEU A 5 -38.84 -29.68 19.22
C LEU A 5 -37.36 -29.98 18.98
N LEU A 6 -36.66 -29.06 18.31
CA LEU A 6 -35.23 -29.13 18.10
C LEU A 6 -34.50 -29.29 19.45
N LEU A 7 -33.63 -30.29 19.54
CA LEU A 7 -32.80 -30.56 20.72
C LEU A 7 -32.10 -29.28 21.18
N LYS A 8 -32.37 -28.91 22.44
CA LYS A 8 -31.70 -27.85 23.18
C LYS A 8 -30.21 -28.19 23.21
N ARG A 9 -29.42 -27.59 22.31
CA ARG A 9 -28.00 -27.90 22.15
C ARG A 9 -27.28 -27.62 23.47
N SER A 10 -26.53 -28.63 23.93
CA SER A 10 -25.72 -28.63 25.15
C SER A 10 -24.84 -27.39 25.24
N VAL A 11 -25.21 -26.47 26.13
CA VAL A 11 -24.35 -25.38 26.60
C VAL A 11 -23.39 -25.98 27.63
N LYS A 12 -22.24 -26.49 27.18
CA LYS A 12 -21.09 -26.81 28.05
C LYS A 12 -19.84 -26.19 27.43
N PRO A 13 -18.94 -25.55 28.20
CA PRO A 13 -19.15 -24.47 29.13
C PRO A 13 -18.34 -23.24 28.66
N LEU A 14 -18.99 -22.28 28.02
CA LEU A 14 -18.38 -20.96 27.70
C LEU A 14 -17.98 -20.19 28.98
N SER A 15 -18.45 -20.63 30.15
CA SER A 15 -17.98 -20.19 31.46
C SER A 15 -16.48 -20.46 31.70
N SER A 16 -15.89 -21.48 31.07
CA SER A 16 -14.45 -21.77 31.19
C SER A 16 -13.56 -20.73 30.48
N LEU A 17 -14.03 -20.17 29.37
CA LEU A 17 -13.34 -19.10 28.64
C LEU A 17 -13.37 -17.77 29.42
N ARG A 18 -14.40 -17.56 30.24
CA ARG A 18 -14.67 -16.32 30.99
C ARG A 18 -13.55 -15.90 31.95
N GLN A 19 -12.69 -16.83 32.38
CA GLN A 19 -11.69 -16.58 33.41
C GLN A 19 -10.33 -16.07 32.91
N ARG A 20 -10.04 -16.06 31.59
CA ARG A 20 -8.68 -15.75 31.10
C ARG A 20 -8.57 -14.93 29.81
N GLY A 21 -9.69 -14.62 29.13
CA GLY A 21 -9.66 -13.91 27.84
C GLY A 21 -10.22 -12.49 27.92
N SER A 22 -9.68 -11.58 27.11
CA SER A 22 -10.36 -10.29 26.88
C SER A 22 -11.70 -10.51 26.19
N LEU A 23 -12.69 -9.66 26.43
CA LEU A 23 -14.03 -9.75 25.80
C LEU A 23 -13.94 -9.99 24.29
N ALA A 24 -13.01 -9.30 23.61
CA ALA A 24 -12.77 -9.47 22.18
C ALA A 24 -12.36 -10.91 21.82
N GLN A 25 -11.43 -11.51 22.58
CA GLN A 25 -11.00 -12.89 22.36
C GLN A 25 -12.14 -13.89 22.60
N LEU A 26 -12.98 -13.67 23.61
CA LEU A 26 -14.13 -14.52 23.91
C LEU A 26 -15.16 -14.49 22.77
N VAL A 27 -15.48 -13.29 22.29
CA VAL A 27 -16.38 -13.08 21.15
C VAL A 27 -15.83 -13.74 19.90
N LEU A 28 -14.52 -13.61 19.63
CA LEU A 28 -13.89 -14.24 18.46
C LEU A 28 -13.88 -15.76 18.56
N ALA A 29 -13.52 -16.33 19.73
CA ALA A 29 -13.57 -17.76 19.96
C ALA A 29 -14.98 -18.32 19.73
N CYS A 30 -16.00 -17.60 20.22
CA CYS A 30 -17.40 -17.94 19.97
C CYS A 30 -17.76 -17.93 18.48
N LEU A 31 -17.34 -16.91 17.74
CA LEU A 31 -17.62 -16.80 16.30
C LEU A 31 -16.86 -17.85 15.49
N LEU A 32 -15.70 -18.32 15.96
CA LEU A 32 -14.95 -19.41 15.33
C LEU A 32 -15.61 -20.78 15.58
N LEU A 33 -16.16 -21.00 16.78
CA LEU A 33 -16.90 -22.21 17.12
C LEU A 33 -18.29 -22.26 16.45
N PHE A 34 -18.94 -21.09 16.32
CA PHE A 34 -20.29 -20.95 15.78
C PHE A 34 -20.33 -19.87 14.68
N PRO A 35 -19.76 -20.15 13.50
CA PRO A 35 -19.66 -19.16 12.42
C PRO A 35 -21.05 -18.79 11.89
N GLY A 36 -21.23 -17.49 11.58
CA GLY A 36 -22.48 -16.93 11.08
C GLY A 36 -23.51 -16.59 12.15
N GLN A 37 -23.20 -16.78 13.44
CA GLN A 37 -24.12 -16.53 14.56
C GLN A 37 -23.66 -15.35 15.43
N PRO A 38 -23.69 -14.09 14.96
CA PRO A 38 -23.24 -12.94 15.75
C PRO A 38 -24.16 -12.59 16.93
N THR A 39 -25.38 -13.14 16.97
CA THR A 39 -26.33 -12.95 18.08
C THR A 39 -25.99 -13.81 19.30
N LEU A 40 -25.29 -14.93 19.11
CA LEU A 40 -24.85 -15.81 20.20
C LEU A 40 -23.87 -15.11 21.15
N PRO A 41 -22.73 -14.55 20.67
CA PRO A 41 -21.82 -13.80 21.52
C PRO A 41 -22.48 -12.54 22.11
N ALA A 42 -23.34 -11.87 21.34
CA ALA A 42 -24.08 -10.70 21.80
C ALA A 42 -24.92 -11.00 23.05
N ARG A 43 -25.70 -12.08 23.01
CA ARG A 43 -26.55 -12.50 24.13
C ARG A 43 -25.73 -13.00 25.32
N GLU A 44 -24.66 -13.73 25.06
CA GLU A 44 -23.87 -14.39 26.10
C GLU A 44 -23.02 -13.42 26.94
N TRP A 45 -22.47 -12.40 26.29
CA TRP A 45 -21.65 -11.38 26.96
C TRP A 45 -22.39 -10.06 27.18
N GLY A 46 -23.70 -9.99 26.90
CA GLY A 46 -24.51 -8.79 27.14
C GLY A 46 -24.08 -7.58 26.29
N ILE A 47 -23.56 -7.83 25.09
CA ILE A 47 -23.08 -6.79 24.16
C ILE A 47 -24.00 -6.69 22.95
N THR A 48 -23.93 -5.55 22.25
CA THR A 48 -24.70 -5.38 21.01
C THR A 48 -24.10 -6.20 19.87
N THR A 49 -24.93 -6.62 18.92
CA THR A 49 -24.45 -7.24 17.66
C THR A 49 -23.51 -6.30 16.90
N ARG A 50 -23.73 -4.98 16.98
CA ARG A 50 -22.82 -3.96 16.43
C ARG A 50 -21.41 -4.04 17.03
N GLN A 51 -21.29 -4.24 18.34
CA GLN A 51 -20.00 -4.44 19.00
C GLN A 51 -19.34 -5.75 18.55
N VAL A 52 -20.10 -6.84 18.41
CA VAL A 52 -19.60 -8.11 17.84
C VAL A 52 -19.01 -7.90 16.44
N TYR A 53 -19.74 -7.21 15.56
CA TYR A 53 -19.24 -6.85 14.23
C TYR A 53 -18.00 -5.95 14.27
N SER A 54 -17.92 -5.03 15.24
CA SER A 54 -16.76 -4.14 15.39
C SER A 54 -15.51 -4.92 15.83
N ILE A 55 -15.65 -5.85 16.78
CA ILE A 55 -14.59 -6.77 17.22
C ILE A 55 -14.13 -7.64 16.05
N ALA A 56 -15.07 -8.28 15.36
CA ALA A 56 -14.77 -9.13 14.21
C ALA A 56 -14.11 -8.35 13.08
N ARG A 57 -14.51 -7.10 12.82
CA ARG A 57 -13.90 -6.22 11.82
C ARG A 57 -12.44 -5.91 12.16
N CYS A 58 -12.13 -5.63 13.43
CA CYS A 58 -10.75 -5.38 13.87
C CYS A 58 -9.89 -6.65 13.69
N TRP A 59 -10.40 -7.81 14.10
CA TRP A 59 -9.71 -9.08 13.93
C TRP A 59 -9.45 -9.44 12.46
N CYS A 60 -10.44 -9.25 11.58
CA CYS A 60 -10.25 -9.46 10.15
C CYS A 60 -9.10 -8.61 9.62
N ARG A 61 -8.99 -7.34 10.04
CA ARG A 61 -7.88 -6.45 9.67
C ARG A 61 -6.56 -6.73 10.40
N GLY A 62 -6.53 -7.62 11.39
CA GLY A 62 -5.35 -7.90 12.20
C GLY A 62 -5.04 -6.81 13.24
N ILE A 63 -6.05 -6.04 13.66
CA ILE A 63 -5.89 -4.96 14.64
C ILE A 63 -6.52 -5.39 15.96
N LEU A 64 -5.91 -4.99 17.08
CA LEU A 64 -6.49 -5.18 18.41
C LEU A 64 -7.73 -4.31 18.58
N PHE A 65 -8.79 -4.91 19.13
CA PHE A 65 -9.99 -4.16 19.50
C PHE A 65 -9.79 -3.49 20.86
N THR A 66 -9.87 -2.17 20.87
CA THR A 66 -9.82 -1.33 22.09
C THR A 66 -11.15 -0.60 22.26
N GLN A 67 -11.77 -0.73 23.44
CA GLN A 67 -13.01 -0.02 23.73
C GLN A 67 -12.79 1.50 23.63
N GLY A 68 -13.65 2.19 22.88
CA GLY A 68 -13.54 3.65 22.65
C GLY A 68 -12.76 4.07 21.39
N HIS A 69 -12.07 3.15 20.69
CA HIS A 69 -11.50 3.46 19.38
C HIS A 69 -12.59 3.49 18.30
N ASN A 70 -13.10 4.70 18.03
CA ASN A 70 -14.11 4.91 16.98
C ASN A 70 -13.52 4.98 15.57
N ARG A 71 -12.19 5.10 15.43
CA ARG A 71 -11.52 5.32 14.14
C ARG A 71 -10.58 4.16 13.82
N LEU A 72 -10.98 3.36 12.85
CA LEU A 72 -10.07 2.43 12.18
C LEU A 72 -9.04 3.22 11.36
N PRO A 73 -7.85 2.64 11.10
CA PRO A 73 -6.87 3.26 10.22
C PRO A 73 -7.49 3.62 8.86
N SER A 74 -7.20 4.83 8.38
CA SER A 74 -7.84 5.46 7.22
C SER A 74 -7.63 4.69 5.93
N TYR A 75 -6.45 4.08 5.74
CA TYR A 75 -6.13 3.30 4.55
C TYR A 75 -5.43 1.98 4.92
N LEU A 76 -4.16 2.02 5.34
CA LEU A 76 -3.42 0.84 5.82
C LEU A 76 -3.41 0.75 7.34
N THR A 77 -3.21 -0.46 7.88
CA THR A 77 -2.87 -0.63 9.30
C THR A 77 -1.50 -0.03 9.62
N SER A 78 -1.28 0.38 10.87
CA SER A 78 0.00 0.94 11.32
C SER A 78 1.17 -0.01 11.05
N GLU A 79 0.99 -1.30 11.35
CA GLU A 79 2.01 -2.34 11.13
C GLU A 79 2.40 -2.48 9.64
N MET A 80 1.42 -2.60 8.74
CA MET A 80 1.67 -2.70 7.30
C MET A 80 2.29 -1.42 6.75
N SER A 81 1.82 -0.27 7.24
CA SER A 81 2.37 1.04 6.90
C SER A 81 3.84 1.16 7.27
N SER A 82 4.20 0.80 8.49
CA SER A 82 5.59 0.85 8.98
C SER A 82 6.48 -0.14 8.22
N ARG A 83 5.98 -1.35 7.94
CA ARG A 83 6.71 -2.35 7.16
C ARG A 83 7.01 -1.87 5.73
N LEU A 84 6.03 -1.24 5.08
CA LEU A 84 6.23 -0.67 3.75
C LEU A 84 7.24 0.47 3.77
N ALA A 85 7.15 1.37 4.76
CA ALA A 85 8.10 2.48 4.90
C ALA A 85 9.53 1.96 5.09
N GLU A 86 9.71 0.91 5.88
CA GLU A 86 11.01 0.28 6.10
C GLU A 86 11.56 -0.35 4.82
N GLN A 87 10.72 -1.00 4.00
CA GLN A 87 11.12 -1.51 2.69
C GLN A 87 11.58 -0.38 1.75
N VAL A 88 10.88 0.75 1.73
CA VAL A 88 11.28 1.92 0.94
C VAL A 88 12.64 2.46 1.43
N ARG A 89 12.84 2.60 2.74
CA ARG A 89 14.12 3.05 3.31
C ARG A 89 15.27 2.11 2.95
N GLN A 90 15.06 0.80 3.05
CA GLN A 90 16.08 -0.20 2.72
C GLN A 90 16.48 -0.14 1.25
N GLN A 91 15.54 0.14 0.34
CA GLN A 91 15.87 0.31 -1.07
C GLN A 91 16.65 1.59 -1.34
N ILE A 92 16.25 2.70 -0.71
CA ILE A 92 17.01 3.95 -0.79
C ILE A 92 18.43 3.74 -0.24
N ALA A 93 18.57 3.02 0.87
CA ALA A 93 19.88 2.68 1.45
C ALA A 93 20.74 1.79 0.54
N ARG A 94 20.12 1.00 -0.34
CA ARG A 94 20.80 0.21 -1.40
C ARG A 94 21.13 1.04 -2.65
N GLY A 95 20.87 2.35 -2.63
CA GLY A 95 21.08 3.24 -3.78
C GLY A 95 20.01 3.11 -4.88
N GLN A 96 18.89 2.44 -4.60
CA GLN A 96 17.80 2.34 -5.57
C GLN A 96 16.93 3.60 -5.54
N VAL A 97 16.56 4.06 -6.73
CA VAL A 97 15.61 5.15 -6.93
C VAL A 97 14.19 4.61 -6.72
N VAL A 98 13.44 5.25 -5.81
CA VAL A 98 12.02 4.97 -5.60
C VAL A 98 11.20 6.18 -6.03
N THR A 99 10.29 5.99 -6.98
CA THR A 99 9.47 7.09 -7.52
C THR A 99 8.16 7.24 -6.74
N SER A 100 7.51 8.40 -6.88
CA SER A 100 6.20 8.65 -6.28
C SER A 100 5.12 7.73 -6.82
N SER A 101 5.17 7.41 -8.11
CA SER A 101 4.25 6.46 -8.78
C SER A 101 4.42 5.06 -8.17
N GLU A 102 5.66 4.64 -7.94
CA GLU A 102 5.98 3.36 -7.32
C GLU A 102 5.49 3.29 -5.86
N VAL A 103 5.62 4.36 -5.07
CA VAL A 103 5.04 4.41 -3.71
C VAL A 103 3.53 4.23 -3.74
N ILE A 104 2.83 4.92 -4.64
CA ILE A 104 1.37 4.81 -4.79
C ILE A 104 0.99 3.37 -5.15
N GLN A 105 1.71 2.77 -6.10
CA GLN A 105 1.47 1.38 -6.52
C GLN A 105 1.67 0.41 -5.36
N ARG A 106 2.74 0.55 -4.59
CA ARG A 106 3.02 -0.32 -3.43
C ARG A 106 2.04 -0.13 -2.28
N LEU A 107 1.58 1.10 -2.03
CA LEU A 107 0.51 1.37 -1.07
C LEU A 107 -0.78 0.67 -1.49
N THR A 108 -1.13 0.77 -2.78
CA THR A 108 -2.33 0.13 -3.35
C THR A 108 -2.24 -1.39 -3.29
N GLN A 109 -1.07 -1.95 -3.63
CA GLN A 109 -0.83 -3.39 -3.53
C GLN A 109 -0.91 -3.88 -2.09
N SER A 110 -0.29 -3.16 -1.15
CA SER A 110 -0.38 -3.46 0.29
C SER A 110 -1.83 -3.44 0.76
N ARG A 111 -2.63 -2.48 0.28
CA ARG A 111 -4.05 -2.39 0.61
C ARG A 111 -4.85 -3.57 0.06
N SER A 112 -4.58 -3.97 -1.17
CA SER A 112 -5.20 -5.14 -1.79
C SER A 112 -4.89 -6.41 -0.99
N THR A 113 -3.64 -6.61 -0.57
CA THR A 113 -3.28 -7.76 0.26
C THR A 113 -3.98 -7.75 1.62
N GLU A 114 -4.09 -6.59 2.29
CA GLU A 114 -4.81 -6.45 3.56
C GLU A 114 -6.29 -6.80 3.40
N LEU A 115 -6.94 -6.28 2.35
CA LEU A 115 -8.35 -6.56 2.05
C LEU A 115 -8.58 -8.04 1.76
N HIS A 116 -7.71 -8.67 0.97
CA HIS A 116 -7.80 -10.09 0.68
C HIS A 116 -7.67 -10.96 1.94
N GLN A 117 -6.71 -10.63 2.82
CA GLN A 117 -6.57 -11.32 4.10
C GLN A 117 -7.80 -11.10 5.00
N ALA A 118 -8.29 -9.87 5.10
CA ALA A 118 -9.48 -9.54 5.87
C ALA A 118 -10.74 -10.24 5.34
N TYR A 119 -10.87 -10.35 4.02
CA TYR A 119 -11.94 -11.09 3.36
C TYR A 119 -11.87 -12.59 3.70
N SER A 120 -10.69 -13.21 3.60
CA SER A 120 -10.50 -14.63 3.95
C SER A 120 -10.90 -14.92 5.40
N ARG A 121 -10.56 -14.02 6.32
CA ARG A 121 -10.93 -14.09 7.75
C ARG A 121 -12.44 -13.90 7.94
N ALA A 122 -13.05 -12.95 7.24
CA ALA A 122 -14.50 -12.73 7.30
C ALA A 122 -15.31 -13.93 6.78
N LEU A 123 -14.80 -14.61 5.73
CA LEU A 123 -15.39 -15.85 5.23
C LEU A 123 -15.37 -16.96 6.28
N ARG A 124 -14.25 -17.12 7.03
CA ARG A 124 -14.16 -18.10 8.12
C ARG A 124 -15.21 -17.86 9.20
N LEU A 125 -15.49 -16.60 9.53
CA LEU A 125 -16.52 -16.23 10.49
C LEU A 125 -17.96 -16.31 9.91
N ARG A 126 -18.11 -16.50 8.59
CA ARG A 126 -19.39 -16.48 7.85
C ARG A 126 -20.25 -15.23 8.13
N LEU A 127 -19.59 -14.08 8.32
CA LEU A 127 -20.26 -12.80 8.58
C LEU A 127 -20.47 -12.04 7.26
N ASN A 128 -21.62 -12.24 6.62
CA ASN A 128 -21.95 -11.69 5.30
C ASN A 128 -21.81 -10.16 5.22
N GLY A 129 -22.10 -9.44 6.31
CA GLY A 129 -21.89 -8.00 6.36
C GLY A 129 -20.40 -7.61 6.21
N LEU A 130 -19.49 -8.36 6.82
CA LEU A 130 -18.05 -8.11 6.73
C LEU A 130 -17.47 -8.59 5.40
N THR A 131 -17.95 -9.72 4.87
CA THR A 131 -17.47 -10.21 3.57
C THR A 131 -17.76 -9.20 2.47
N ARG A 132 -18.95 -8.59 2.45
CA ARG A 132 -19.28 -7.50 1.50
C ARG A 132 -18.39 -6.27 1.66
N ILE A 133 -18.02 -5.91 2.89
CA ILE A 133 -17.13 -4.77 3.16
C ILE A 133 -15.71 -5.03 2.64
N PHE A 134 -15.20 -6.25 2.80
CA PHE A 134 -13.83 -6.59 2.38
C PHE A 134 -13.72 -7.09 0.94
N ASN A 135 -14.84 -7.43 0.29
CA ASN A 135 -14.91 -7.79 -1.13
C ASN A 135 -14.90 -6.56 -2.06
N GLN A 136 -14.16 -5.52 -1.67
CA GLN A 136 -14.02 -4.30 -2.45
C GLN A 136 -12.63 -4.25 -3.06
N GLU A 137 -12.54 -3.71 -4.26
CA GLU A 137 -11.25 -3.45 -4.89
C GLU A 137 -10.49 -2.35 -4.15
N ALA A 138 -9.17 -2.50 -4.08
CA ALA A 138 -8.31 -1.50 -3.45
C ALA A 138 -8.28 -0.23 -4.31
N GLN A 139 -8.95 0.81 -3.82
CA GLN A 139 -8.89 2.13 -4.43
C GLN A 139 -7.49 2.75 -4.21
N PRO A 140 -6.97 3.52 -5.19
CA PRO A 140 -5.69 4.20 -5.01
C PRO A 140 -5.78 5.19 -3.84
N PRO A 141 -4.69 5.39 -3.07
CA PRO A 141 -4.65 6.35 -1.98
C PRO A 141 -4.79 7.79 -2.53
N SER A 142 -5.41 8.68 -1.75
CA SER A 142 -5.45 10.10 -2.09
C SER A 142 -4.07 10.73 -1.96
N ASP A 143 -3.79 11.77 -2.76
CA ASP A 143 -2.55 12.54 -2.67
C ASP A 143 -2.27 13.08 -1.26
N SER A 144 -3.33 13.49 -0.56
CA SER A 144 -3.25 13.95 0.84
C SER A 144 -2.76 12.85 1.77
N TYR A 145 -3.26 11.62 1.60
CA TYR A 145 -2.83 10.47 2.38
C TYR A 145 -1.38 10.12 2.08
N VAL A 146 -0.97 10.13 0.80
CA VAL A 146 0.41 9.81 0.40
C VAL A 146 1.39 10.83 1.02
N ARG A 147 1.09 12.13 0.95
CA ARG A 147 1.92 13.17 1.58
C ARG A 147 2.01 13.00 3.09
N GLN A 148 0.88 12.73 3.74
CA GLN A 148 0.85 12.49 5.19
C GLN A 148 1.66 11.24 5.56
N TRP A 149 1.50 10.15 4.80
CA TRP A 149 2.23 8.91 5.00
C TRP A 149 3.74 9.12 4.87
N LEU A 150 4.19 9.82 3.82
CA LEU A 150 5.60 10.16 3.65
C LEU A 150 6.14 10.97 4.83
N ASN A 151 5.44 12.04 5.21
CA ASN A 151 5.82 12.87 6.35
C ASN A 151 5.91 12.07 7.66
N ASN A 152 4.94 11.22 7.94
CA ASN A 152 4.89 10.39 9.15
C ASN A 152 6.08 9.41 9.23
N HIS A 153 6.67 9.03 8.10
CA HIS A 153 7.80 8.10 8.03
C HIS A 153 9.13 8.79 7.68
N GLN A 154 9.22 10.12 7.82
CA GLN A 154 10.44 10.90 7.53
C GLN A 154 10.94 10.73 6.08
N LEU A 155 10.00 10.56 5.15
CA LEU A 155 10.26 10.51 3.71
C LEU A 155 9.82 11.84 3.08
N SER A 156 10.52 12.25 2.03
CA SER A 156 10.22 13.47 1.27
C SER A 156 10.23 13.20 -0.22
N LEU A 157 9.47 13.98 -0.99
CA LEU A 157 9.53 13.95 -2.45
C LEU A 157 10.46 15.07 -2.90
N GLY A 158 11.58 14.69 -3.51
CA GLY A 158 12.47 15.59 -4.23
C GLY A 158 12.26 15.45 -5.73
N VAL A 159 12.43 16.55 -6.48
CA VAL A 159 12.63 16.45 -7.92
C VAL A 159 14.07 15.98 -8.11
N SER A 160 14.25 14.90 -8.85
CA SER A 160 15.58 14.48 -9.28
C SER A 160 15.94 15.24 -10.55
N SER A 161 16.86 16.20 -10.41
CA SER A 161 17.62 16.73 -11.54
C SER A 161 18.81 15.83 -11.91
N THR A 162 19.01 14.70 -11.24
CA THR A 162 20.28 13.95 -11.28
C THR A 162 20.43 12.98 -12.46
N THR A 163 19.43 12.84 -13.31
CA THR A 163 19.60 12.22 -14.64
C THR A 163 20.31 13.14 -15.63
N GLU A 164 20.53 14.42 -15.30
CA GLU A 164 21.16 15.38 -16.20
C GLU A 164 22.61 15.02 -16.50
N LEU A 165 23.53 14.92 -15.54
CA LEU A 165 24.96 14.81 -15.90
C LEU A 165 25.30 13.60 -16.78
N ASN A 166 24.84 12.39 -16.43
CA ASN A 166 25.20 11.19 -17.20
C ASN A 166 24.45 11.09 -18.53
N ARG A 167 23.21 11.59 -18.61
CA ARG A 167 22.41 11.58 -19.85
C ARG A 167 22.82 12.70 -20.79
N ILE A 168 23.19 13.86 -20.25
CA ILE A 168 23.81 14.99 -20.95
C ILE A 168 25.18 14.56 -21.49
N ASN A 169 26.02 13.90 -20.66
CA ASN A 169 27.30 13.37 -21.11
C ASN A 169 27.12 12.27 -22.17
N ALA A 170 26.11 11.40 -22.05
CA ALA A 170 25.80 10.39 -23.06
C ALA A 170 25.26 11.01 -24.35
N SER A 171 24.43 12.07 -24.28
CA SER A 171 23.95 12.78 -25.47
C SER A 171 25.09 13.55 -26.15
N TYR A 172 25.98 14.18 -25.38
CA TYR A 172 27.17 14.82 -25.93
C TYR A 172 28.10 13.78 -26.57
N ALA A 173 28.36 12.65 -25.91
CA ALA A 173 29.23 11.61 -26.44
C ALA A 173 28.66 10.93 -27.71
N SER A 174 27.34 10.70 -27.75
CA SER A 174 26.67 10.12 -28.93
C SER A 174 26.62 11.10 -30.09
N ASN A 175 26.33 12.39 -29.83
CA ASN A 175 26.30 13.40 -30.87
C ASN A 175 27.69 13.72 -31.39
N ILE A 176 28.71 13.80 -30.53
CA ILE A 176 30.10 13.97 -30.95
C ILE A 176 30.50 12.86 -31.92
N ARG A 177 30.30 11.59 -31.58
CA ARG A 177 30.61 10.47 -32.50
C ARG A 177 29.88 10.59 -33.83
N ASN A 178 28.57 10.85 -33.80
CA ASN A 178 27.76 10.94 -35.01
C ASN A 178 28.11 12.17 -35.87
N TRP A 179 28.58 13.27 -35.26
CA TRP A 179 29.07 14.46 -35.98
C TRP A 179 30.41 14.18 -36.64
N PHE A 180 31.35 13.55 -35.92
CA PHE A 180 32.65 13.18 -36.50
C PHE A 180 32.50 12.11 -37.60
N ASP A 181 31.52 11.21 -37.49
CA ASP A 181 31.25 10.20 -38.52
C ASP A 181 30.57 10.80 -39.77
N ASN A 182 29.78 11.88 -39.67
CA ASN A 182 29.07 12.47 -40.81
C ASN A 182 29.74 13.72 -41.42
N VAL A 183 30.48 14.51 -40.63
CA VAL A 183 31.12 15.77 -41.11
C VAL A 183 32.42 15.48 -41.86
N TYR A 184 33.12 14.40 -41.53
CA TYR A 184 34.34 13.96 -42.23
C TYR A 184 34.04 12.91 -43.30
N THR A 185 32.96 13.11 -44.05
CA THR A 185 32.74 12.37 -45.29
C THR A 185 33.62 12.96 -46.40
N PRO A 186 34.23 12.14 -47.28
CA PRO A 186 35.16 12.61 -48.32
C PRO A 186 34.58 13.73 -49.19
N ASP A 187 33.26 13.67 -49.43
CA ASP A 187 32.51 14.61 -50.26
C ASP A 187 32.46 16.04 -49.68
N LEU A 188 32.71 16.20 -48.37
CA LEU A 188 32.68 17.49 -47.67
C LEU A 188 34.05 18.18 -47.60
N VAL A 189 35.13 17.45 -47.88
CA VAL A 189 36.51 17.95 -47.80
C VAL A 189 36.99 18.50 -49.15
N ASP A 190 36.39 18.05 -50.26
CA ASP A 190 36.64 18.60 -51.60
C ASP A 190 35.92 19.94 -51.80
N GLY A 191 36.55 21.02 -51.36
CA GLY A 191 36.18 22.40 -51.74
C GLY A 191 36.01 23.41 -50.61
N VAL A 192 36.20 23.03 -49.35
CA VAL A 192 35.98 23.94 -48.22
C VAL A 192 37.25 24.70 -47.85
N GLN A 193 37.32 25.99 -48.18
CA GLN A 193 38.34 26.92 -47.65
C GLN A 193 38.17 27.13 -46.14
N SER A 194 39.29 27.22 -45.40
CA SER A 194 39.37 27.35 -43.94
C SER A 194 38.81 28.66 -43.32
N ARG A 195 37.58 29.07 -43.65
CA ARG A 195 37.00 30.31 -43.08
C ARG A 195 35.49 30.26 -42.83
N CYS A 196 35.01 29.26 -42.09
CA CYS A 196 33.79 29.44 -41.28
C CYS A 196 33.69 28.37 -40.21
N VAL A 197 33.88 28.73 -38.94
CA VAL A 197 33.41 27.93 -37.80
C VAL A 197 32.07 28.50 -37.41
N PHE A 198 30.98 27.86 -37.85
CA PHE A 198 29.65 28.17 -37.36
C PHE A 198 29.42 27.39 -36.06
N ASN A 199 29.45 28.10 -34.94
CA ASN A 199 29.13 27.51 -33.65
C ASN A 199 27.59 27.41 -33.54
N MET A 200 27.00 26.30 -33.99
CA MET A 200 25.59 26.00 -33.75
C MET A 200 25.45 25.47 -32.32
N ASN A 201 25.07 26.35 -31.39
CA ASN A 201 24.62 25.93 -30.07
C ASN A 201 23.22 25.32 -30.20
N GLU A 202 23.13 23.99 -30.30
CA GLU A 202 21.86 23.29 -30.12
C GLU A 202 21.46 23.34 -28.64
N THR A 203 20.46 24.15 -28.31
CA THR A 203 19.80 24.11 -27.01
C THR A 203 19.06 22.79 -26.86
N MET A 204 19.47 21.97 -25.89
CA MET A 204 18.68 20.84 -25.41
C MET A 204 17.23 21.29 -25.19
N LEU A 205 16.27 20.60 -25.80
CA LEU A 205 14.88 20.64 -25.35
C LEU A 205 14.80 19.79 -24.08
N PRO A 206 14.64 20.37 -22.88
CA PRO A 206 14.45 19.58 -21.69
C PRO A 206 13.08 18.92 -21.80
N LEU A 207 13.06 17.64 -22.17
CA LEU A 207 11.95 16.77 -21.82
C LEU A 207 12.02 16.59 -20.30
N ASP A 208 11.42 17.56 -19.62
CA ASP A 208 11.31 17.69 -18.18
C ASP A 208 10.48 16.52 -17.63
N ILE A 209 11.05 15.31 -17.57
CA ILE A 209 10.47 14.18 -16.85
C ILE A 209 10.61 14.52 -15.36
N LYS A 210 9.70 15.34 -14.85
CA LYS A 210 9.59 15.73 -13.44
C LYS A 210 9.04 14.57 -12.61
N GLU A 211 9.70 13.41 -12.67
CA GLU A 211 9.34 12.31 -11.80
C GLU A 211 9.85 12.61 -10.38
N LYS A 212 8.91 12.65 -9.43
CA LYS A 212 9.24 12.90 -8.03
C LYS A 212 9.85 11.65 -7.43
N ILE A 213 11.04 11.78 -6.88
CA ILE A 213 11.78 10.69 -6.24
C ILE A 213 11.68 10.83 -4.73
N VAL A 214 11.54 9.70 -4.06
CA VAL A 214 11.48 9.63 -2.60
C VAL A 214 12.89 9.71 -2.03
N ARG A 215 13.07 10.56 -1.01
CA ARG A 215 14.31 10.71 -0.25
C ARG A 215 14.03 10.57 1.23
N VAL A 216 14.96 9.94 1.96
CA VAL A 216 14.97 9.97 3.43
C VAL A 216 15.35 11.39 3.85
N ARG A 217 14.63 11.94 4.84
CA ARG A 217 14.98 13.23 5.44
C ARG A 217 16.17 13.11 6.39
#